data_AF-A0A6A6FDA9-F1
#
_entry.id   AF-A0A6A6FDA9-F1
#
_cell.length_a   1.000
_cell.length_b   1.000
_cell.length_c   1.000
_cell.angle_alpha   90.00
_cell.angle_beta   90.00
_cell.angle_gamma   90.00
#
_symmetry.space_group_name_H-M   'P 1'
#
loop_
_entity.id
_entity.type
_entity.pdbx_description
1 polymer ?
#
loop_
_entity_poly.entity_id
_entity_poly.type
_entity_poly.pdbx_seq_one_letter_code
_entity_poly.pdbx_strand_id
1 'polypeptide(L)'
;MSSSLYESLVERDQLLEVDMDDVEILDPRTNEEVAIGTKDLNGCSTIVIVDKGVILAHIAPRGPHAATGMQHFQAKAKQAVDLMRSHPQLFDRSTTTWGIFARLGTDTPLDHYAHWLRQLFSHMHLHTQQAYYDVDPTNTATRRLPTGSVVVLQDGEKRRLYVEDREHTPRPASVVAGLSTPQYAQVAGSVPSSSRATSDISEHPYTQASRASATATADPETRWLYHGGTYARVQGQTVVEQRPMPPKNQAFFHREARLYMMWDGTKKWVYKDGKWATI
;
A
#
# COMPACT_ATOMS: atom_id res chain seq x y z
N MET A 1 -19.05 -11.20 -29.95
CA MET A 1 -18.09 -10.82 -28.90
C MET A 1 -18.60 -11.46 -27.62
N SER A 2 -17.79 -12.21 -26.87
CA SER A 2 -18.25 -12.71 -25.56
C SER A 2 -18.37 -11.52 -24.62
N SER A 3 -19.51 -11.39 -23.95
CA SER A 3 -19.69 -10.43 -22.85
C SER A 3 -18.70 -10.79 -21.73
N SER A 4 -18.05 -9.80 -21.14
CA SER A 4 -17.17 -10.00 -19.98
C SER A 4 -17.97 -10.49 -18.77
N LEU A 5 -17.30 -11.07 -17.75
CA LEU A 5 -17.99 -11.51 -16.53
C LEU A 5 -18.71 -10.34 -15.86
N TYR A 6 -18.05 -9.18 -15.82
CA TYR A 6 -18.61 -7.95 -15.27
C TYR A 6 -19.90 -7.55 -15.98
N GLU A 7 -19.87 -7.43 -17.32
CA GLU A 7 -21.03 -7.02 -18.12
C GLU A 7 -22.19 -8.01 -17.95
N SER A 8 -21.90 -9.31 -17.97
CA SER A 8 -22.93 -10.33 -17.75
C SER A 8 -23.58 -10.27 -16.36
N LEU A 9 -22.87 -9.79 -15.33
CA LEU A 9 -23.44 -9.66 -13.98
C LEU A 9 -24.28 -8.38 -13.86
N VAL A 10 -23.85 -7.28 -14.49
CA VAL A 10 -24.63 -6.04 -14.60
C VAL A 10 -25.94 -6.28 -15.34
N GLU A 11 -25.91 -6.96 -16.49
CA GLU A 11 -27.10 -7.26 -17.29
C GLU A 11 -28.15 -8.09 -16.54
N ARG A 12 -27.73 -8.83 -15.51
CA ARG A 12 -28.59 -9.70 -14.69
C ARG A 12 -29.01 -9.08 -13.37
N ASP A 13 -28.60 -7.84 -13.08
CA ASP A 13 -28.83 -7.18 -11.79
C ASP A 13 -28.26 -7.99 -10.61
N GLN A 14 -27.07 -8.57 -10.82
CA GLN A 14 -26.40 -9.48 -9.89
C GLN A 14 -25.11 -8.90 -9.29
N LEU A 15 -24.81 -7.63 -9.59
CA LEU A 15 -23.56 -6.98 -9.25
C LEU A 15 -23.80 -5.72 -8.40
N LEU A 16 -23.20 -5.70 -7.22
CA LEU A 16 -22.95 -4.46 -6.48
C LEU A 16 -21.78 -3.73 -7.15
N GLU A 17 -22.09 -2.73 -7.96
CA GLU A 17 -21.09 -1.89 -8.63
C GLU A 17 -20.46 -0.92 -7.63
N VAL A 18 -19.13 -0.85 -7.63
CA VAL A 18 -18.35 0.08 -6.82
C VAL A 18 -17.78 1.15 -7.72
N ASP A 19 -18.20 2.38 -7.49
CA ASP A 19 -17.73 3.54 -8.23
C ASP A 19 -16.28 3.89 -7.90
N MET A 20 -15.67 4.65 -8.82
CA MET A 20 -14.33 5.19 -8.62
C MET A 20 -14.27 6.09 -7.39
N ASP A 21 -13.25 5.87 -6.56
CA ASP A 21 -13.06 6.49 -5.26
C ASP A 21 -14.08 6.08 -4.19
N ASP A 22 -14.86 5.02 -4.38
CA ASP A 22 -15.76 4.48 -3.36
C ASP A 22 -15.26 3.17 -2.74
N VAL A 23 -15.87 2.84 -1.60
CA VAL A 23 -15.57 1.66 -0.78
C VAL A 23 -16.88 1.04 -0.35
N GLU A 24 -17.18 -0.14 -0.87
CA GLU A 24 -18.44 -0.83 -0.62
C GLU A 24 -18.22 -2.21 -0.02
N ILE A 25 -19.27 -2.74 0.61
CA ILE A 25 -19.29 -4.06 1.20
C ILE A 25 -20.46 -4.88 0.65
N LEU A 26 -20.14 -6.11 0.24
CA LEU A 26 -21.10 -7.15 -0.05
C LEU A 26 -21.24 -8.04 1.19
N ASP A 27 -22.34 -7.85 1.91
CA ASP A 27 -22.77 -8.71 3.02
C ASP A 27 -23.78 -9.73 2.48
N PRO A 28 -23.42 -11.03 2.40
CA PRO A 28 -24.30 -12.07 1.85
C PRO A 28 -25.60 -12.28 2.64
N ARG A 29 -25.76 -11.61 3.79
CA ARG A 29 -26.96 -11.70 4.64
C ARG A 29 -27.98 -10.61 4.33
N THR A 30 -27.56 -9.51 3.70
CA THR A 30 -28.41 -8.33 3.47
C THR A 30 -28.44 -7.88 2.02
N ASN A 31 -27.42 -8.20 1.23
CA ASN A 31 -27.38 -7.91 -0.20
C ASN A 31 -28.12 -8.99 -1.01
N GLU A 32 -28.81 -8.56 -2.06
CA GLU A 32 -29.45 -9.45 -3.03
C GLU A 32 -28.46 -9.84 -4.16
N GLU A 33 -27.45 -8.99 -4.37
CA GLU A 33 -26.39 -9.21 -5.34
C GLU A 33 -25.49 -10.37 -4.92
N VAL A 34 -25.03 -11.14 -5.91
CA VAL A 34 -24.12 -12.28 -5.68
C VAL A 34 -22.67 -11.93 -5.96
N ALA A 35 -22.41 -10.71 -6.43
CA ALA A 35 -21.08 -10.24 -6.76
C ALA A 35 -20.89 -8.77 -6.38
N ILE A 36 -19.65 -8.38 -6.15
CA ILE A 36 -19.21 -6.99 -6.02
C ILE A 36 -18.09 -6.75 -7.00
N GLY A 37 -18.13 -5.61 -7.69
CA GLY A 37 -17.14 -5.37 -8.73
C GLY A 37 -17.02 -3.92 -9.14
N THR A 38 -15.96 -3.65 -9.88
CA THR A 38 -15.71 -2.36 -10.49
C THR A 38 -15.08 -2.56 -11.86
N LYS A 39 -15.20 -1.56 -12.72
CA LYS A 39 -14.62 -1.52 -14.06
C LYS A 39 -13.83 -0.24 -14.25
N ASP A 40 -13.32 -0.04 -15.46
CA ASP A 40 -12.73 1.22 -15.89
C ASP A 40 -11.48 1.58 -15.06
N LEU A 41 -10.71 0.57 -14.67
CA LEU A 41 -9.58 0.74 -13.75
C LEU A 41 -8.55 1.74 -14.30
N ASN A 42 -8.18 1.72 -15.58
CA ASN A 42 -7.43 2.82 -16.23
C ASN A 42 -6.20 3.37 -15.46
N GLY A 43 -5.48 2.56 -14.67
CA GLY A 43 -4.37 3.01 -13.83
C GLY A 43 -4.70 3.24 -12.35
N CYS A 44 -5.96 3.08 -11.96
CA CYS A 44 -6.46 3.00 -10.60
C CYS A 44 -5.92 1.76 -9.87
N SER A 45 -5.99 1.82 -8.55
CA SER A 45 -5.73 0.69 -7.68
C SER A 45 -7.04 0.17 -7.11
N THR A 46 -7.10 -1.11 -6.80
CA THR A 46 -8.23 -1.70 -6.06
C THR A 46 -7.71 -2.41 -4.82
N ILE A 47 -8.43 -2.29 -3.71
CA ILE A 47 -8.22 -3.12 -2.53
C ILE A 47 -9.44 -4.02 -2.39
N VAL A 48 -9.21 -5.33 -2.22
CA VAL A 48 -10.28 -6.30 -1.99
C VAL A 48 -10.00 -7.03 -0.68
N ILE A 49 -10.98 -7.12 0.21
CA ILE A 49 -10.90 -7.89 1.45
C ILE A 49 -11.96 -8.98 1.35
N VAL A 50 -11.54 -10.25 1.40
CA VAL A 50 -12.40 -11.41 1.12
C VAL A 50 -12.42 -12.35 2.32
N ASP A 51 -13.63 -12.64 2.80
CA ASP A 51 -13.95 -13.66 3.80
C ASP A 51 -15.43 -14.08 3.60
N LYS A 52 -16.25 -14.19 4.65
CA LYS A 52 -17.71 -14.38 4.53
C LYS A 52 -18.34 -13.19 3.81
N GLY A 53 -17.94 -11.96 4.16
CA GLY A 53 -18.24 -10.75 3.39
C GLY A 53 -17.14 -10.40 2.41
N VAL A 54 -17.40 -9.42 1.54
CA VAL A 54 -16.40 -8.88 0.62
C VAL A 54 -16.42 -7.36 0.68
N ILE A 55 -15.26 -6.73 0.89
CA ILE A 55 -15.09 -5.28 0.72
C ILE A 55 -14.30 -5.03 -0.55
N LEU A 56 -14.73 -4.07 -1.35
CA LEU A 56 -14.00 -3.59 -2.53
C LEU A 56 -13.87 -2.07 -2.47
N ALA A 57 -12.65 -1.59 -2.65
CA ALA A 57 -12.34 -0.16 -2.77
C ALA A 57 -11.71 0.12 -4.13
N HIS A 58 -12.33 0.97 -4.95
CA HIS A 58 -11.75 1.46 -6.20
C HIS A 58 -11.09 2.82 -5.94
N ILE A 59 -9.80 2.95 -6.18
CA ILE A 59 -9.00 4.11 -5.76
C ILE A 59 -8.31 4.73 -6.98
N ALA A 60 -8.71 5.95 -7.33
CA ALA A 60 -8.06 6.71 -8.38
C ALA A 60 -6.70 7.27 -7.94
N PRO A 61 -5.71 7.37 -8.85
CA PRO A 61 -4.47 8.07 -8.55
C PRO A 61 -4.75 9.59 -8.56
N ARG A 62 -5.01 10.20 -7.39
CA ARG A 62 -5.29 11.64 -7.30
C ARG A 62 -4.03 12.52 -7.27
N GLY A 63 -4.02 13.52 -8.16
CA GLY A 63 -3.12 14.68 -8.15
C GLY A 63 -1.85 14.55 -9.01
N PRO A 64 -1.21 15.66 -9.38
CA PRO A 64 -0.01 15.68 -10.23
C PRO A 64 1.26 15.20 -9.50
N HIS A 65 1.17 14.91 -8.20
CA HIS A 65 2.30 14.58 -7.34
C HIS A 65 2.06 13.26 -6.60
N ALA A 66 3.09 12.42 -6.49
CA ALA A 66 3.01 11.12 -5.83
C ALA A 66 2.55 11.20 -4.36
N ALA A 67 2.86 12.30 -3.66
CA ALA A 67 2.48 12.49 -2.26
C ALA A 67 0.96 12.61 -2.06
N THR A 68 0.26 13.32 -2.96
CA THR A 68 -1.21 13.46 -2.86
C THR A 68 -1.90 12.15 -3.22
N GLY A 69 -1.34 11.41 -4.19
CA GLY A 69 -1.85 10.10 -4.57
C GLY A 69 -1.76 9.09 -3.42
N MET A 70 -0.62 9.03 -2.74
CA MET A 70 -0.44 8.16 -1.56
C MET A 70 -1.41 8.54 -0.44
N GLN A 71 -1.58 9.81 -0.10
CA GLN A 71 -2.51 10.22 0.96
C GLN A 71 -3.94 9.77 0.67
N HIS A 72 -4.39 9.92 -0.58
CA HIS A 72 -5.71 9.46 -1.01
C HIS A 72 -5.85 7.94 -0.93
N PHE A 73 -4.83 7.21 -1.42
CA PHE A 73 -4.78 5.75 -1.30
C PHE A 73 -4.87 5.29 0.17
N GLN A 74 -4.10 5.92 1.06
CA GLN A 74 -4.12 5.62 2.49
C GLN A 74 -5.47 5.92 3.12
N ALA A 75 -6.12 7.02 2.74
CA ALA A 75 -7.45 7.37 3.23
C ALA A 75 -8.50 6.32 2.83
N LYS A 76 -8.49 5.86 1.58
CA LYS A 76 -9.41 4.82 1.10
C LYS A 76 -9.12 3.44 1.68
N ALA A 77 -7.84 3.08 1.83
CA ALA A 77 -7.45 1.86 2.55
C ALA A 77 -7.92 1.89 4.02
N LYS A 78 -7.83 3.05 4.68
CA LYS A 78 -8.35 3.22 6.04
C LYS A 78 -9.87 3.04 6.08
N GLN A 79 -10.61 3.60 5.12
CA GLN A 79 -12.07 3.39 5.02
C GLN A 79 -12.43 1.91 4.89
N ALA A 80 -11.72 1.15 4.04
CA ALA A 80 -11.92 -0.30 3.92
C ALA A 80 -11.64 -1.04 5.24
N VAL A 81 -10.57 -0.67 5.96
CA VAL A 81 -10.26 -1.24 7.27
C VAL A 81 -11.31 -0.90 8.33
N ASP A 82 -11.80 0.35 8.36
CA ASP A 82 -12.85 0.78 9.29
C ASP A 82 -14.16 0.02 9.01
N LEU A 83 -14.49 -0.19 7.73
CA LEU A 83 -15.67 -0.94 7.30
C LEU A 83 -15.58 -2.42 7.71
N MET A 84 -14.41 -3.04 7.52
CA MET A 84 -14.13 -4.40 7.98
C MET A 84 -14.28 -4.53 9.51
N ARG A 85 -13.73 -3.58 10.26
CA ARG A 85 -13.82 -3.57 11.74
C ARG A 85 -15.24 -3.36 12.26
N SER A 86 -16.06 -2.64 11.50
CA SER A 86 -17.48 -2.43 11.83
C SER A 86 -18.33 -3.67 11.57
N HIS A 87 -17.81 -4.67 10.85
CA HIS A 87 -18.51 -5.92 10.51
C HIS A 87 -17.72 -7.17 10.95
N PRO A 88 -17.36 -7.32 12.23
CA PRO A 88 -16.51 -8.42 12.71
C PRO A 88 -17.12 -9.82 12.49
N GLN A 89 -18.43 -9.92 12.31
CA GLN A 89 -19.12 -11.17 11.98
C GLN A 89 -18.85 -11.65 10.55
N LEU A 90 -18.42 -10.76 9.64
CA LEU A 90 -18.14 -11.06 8.24
C LEU A 90 -16.67 -11.38 7.96
N PHE A 91 -15.77 -10.94 8.84
CA PHE A 91 -14.33 -11.01 8.63
C PHE A 91 -13.66 -11.62 9.85
N ASP A 92 -13.03 -12.78 9.67
CA ASP A 92 -12.31 -13.50 10.71
C ASP A 92 -10.81 -13.60 10.40
N ARG A 93 -10.10 -14.50 11.08
CA ARG A 93 -8.64 -14.65 10.90
C ARG A 93 -8.28 -15.26 9.54
N SER A 94 -9.23 -15.84 8.82
CA SER A 94 -9.06 -16.39 7.47
C SER A 94 -9.20 -15.33 6.37
N THR A 95 -9.54 -14.09 6.74
CA THR A 95 -9.64 -12.96 5.82
C THR A 95 -8.39 -12.81 4.97
N THR A 96 -8.60 -12.78 3.65
CA THR A 96 -7.55 -12.55 2.66
C THR A 96 -7.73 -11.18 2.03
N THR A 97 -6.66 -10.38 2.03
CA THR A 97 -6.64 -9.08 1.37
C THR A 97 -5.89 -9.18 0.04
N TRP A 98 -6.37 -8.48 -0.99
CA TRP A 98 -5.69 -8.27 -2.26
C TRP A 98 -5.48 -6.79 -2.51
N GLY A 99 -4.27 -6.43 -2.96
CA GLY A 99 -4.01 -5.19 -3.67
C GLY A 99 -3.92 -5.47 -5.17
N ILE A 100 -4.71 -4.77 -5.97
CA ILE A 100 -4.77 -4.93 -7.43
C ILE A 100 -4.25 -3.64 -8.05
N PHE A 101 -3.20 -3.74 -8.84
CA PHE A 101 -2.46 -2.57 -9.31
C PHE A 101 -2.21 -2.62 -10.82
N ALA A 102 -2.19 -1.46 -11.46
CA ALA A 102 -1.80 -1.33 -12.85
C ALA A 102 -0.30 -1.67 -13.05
N ARG A 103 -0.01 -2.37 -14.15
CA ARG A 103 1.34 -2.60 -14.66
C ARG A 103 1.50 -1.96 -16.04
N LEU A 104 2.56 -1.20 -16.25
CA LEU A 104 2.87 -0.55 -17.53
C LEU A 104 4.00 -1.32 -18.21
N GLY A 105 3.67 -2.29 -19.06
CA GLY A 105 4.66 -3.19 -19.65
C GLY A 105 5.36 -4.05 -18.59
N THR A 106 6.67 -3.87 -18.42
CA THR A 106 7.43 -4.53 -17.33
C THR A 106 7.48 -3.70 -16.05
N ASP A 107 7.02 -2.45 -16.08
CA ASP A 107 7.14 -1.52 -14.96
C ASP A 107 5.93 -1.62 -14.03
N THR A 108 6.20 -1.60 -12.73
CA THR A 108 5.21 -1.63 -11.64
C THR A 108 5.19 -0.27 -10.93
N PRO A 109 4.63 0.77 -11.56
CA PRO A 109 4.71 2.15 -11.06
C PRO A 109 4.08 2.32 -9.66
N LEU A 110 3.18 1.41 -9.27
CA LEU A 110 2.43 1.44 -8.02
C LEU A 110 2.99 0.51 -6.93
N ASP A 111 4.21 -0.01 -7.08
CA ASP A 111 4.82 -0.91 -6.07
C ASP A 111 4.94 -0.28 -4.68
N HIS A 112 5.06 1.04 -4.61
CA HIS A 112 5.07 1.77 -3.34
C HIS A 112 3.71 1.69 -2.61
N TYR A 113 2.58 1.69 -3.34
CA TYR A 113 1.25 1.42 -2.76
C TYR A 113 1.12 -0.03 -2.30
N ALA A 114 1.56 -0.97 -3.14
CA ALA A 114 1.56 -2.39 -2.83
C ALA A 114 2.40 -2.70 -1.57
N HIS A 115 3.54 -2.04 -1.44
CA HIS A 115 4.41 -2.12 -0.27
C HIS A 115 3.72 -1.64 1.00
N TRP A 116 3.18 -0.41 0.96
CA TRP A 116 2.51 0.20 2.11
C TRP A 116 1.28 -0.60 2.53
N LEU A 117 0.49 -1.09 1.56
CA LEU A 117 -0.69 -1.92 1.82
C LEU A 117 -0.33 -3.20 2.58
N ARG A 118 0.73 -3.89 2.15
CA ARG A 118 1.24 -5.08 2.82
C ARG A 118 1.68 -4.77 4.26
N GLN A 119 2.34 -3.63 4.49
CA GLN A 119 2.69 -3.21 5.86
C GLN A 119 1.43 -2.99 6.69
N LEU A 120 0.45 -2.24 6.19
CA LEU A 120 -0.82 -1.97 6.90
C LEU A 120 -1.46 -3.26 7.40
N PHE A 121 -1.70 -4.22 6.50
CA PHE A 121 -2.38 -5.47 6.84
C PHE A 121 -1.52 -6.45 7.63
N SER A 122 -0.19 -6.41 7.49
CA SER A 122 0.72 -7.20 8.33
C SER A 122 0.61 -6.81 9.81
N HIS A 123 0.43 -5.52 10.13
CA HIS A 123 0.20 -5.08 11.53
C HIS A 123 -1.14 -5.58 12.08
N MET A 124 -2.06 -5.96 11.21
CA MET A 124 -3.36 -6.55 11.56
C MET A 124 -3.35 -8.08 11.52
N HIS A 125 -2.20 -8.71 11.27
CA HIS A 125 -2.05 -10.14 11.07
C HIS A 125 -2.92 -10.71 9.92
N LEU A 126 -3.20 -9.89 8.91
CA LEU A 126 -3.97 -10.30 7.73
C LEU A 126 -3.03 -10.65 6.57
N HIS A 127 -3.36 -11.73 5.87
CA HIS A 127 -2.60 -12.17 4.71
C HIS A 127 -2.92 -11.26 3.50
N THR A 128 -1.90 -10.64 2.92
CA THR A 128 -2.05 -9.75 1.76
C THR A 128 -1.41 -10.35 0.52
N GLN A 129 -2.18 -10.40 -0.56
CA GLN A 129 -1.75 -10.82 -1.89
C GLN A 129 -1.78 -9.64 -2.85
N GLN A 130 -1.15 -9.83 -4.01
CA GLN A 130 -1.09 -8.83 -5.05
C GLN A 130 -1.50 -9.45 -6.38
N ALA A 131 -2.28 -8.72 -7.14
CA ALA A 131 -2.60 -9.02 -8.53
C ALA A 131 -2.32 -7.78 -9.38
N TYR A 132 -2.08 -7.99 -10.67
CA TYR A 132 -1.74 -6.94 -11.60
C TYR A 132 -2.57 -7.09 -12.88
N TYR A 133 -2.99 -5.96 -13.43
CA TYR A 133 -3.59 -5.87 -14.76
C TYR A 133 -2.72 -4.99 -15.65
N ASP A 134 -2.69 -5.31 -16.94
CA ASP A 134 -1.78 -4.66 -17.88
C ASP A 134 -2.43 -3.42 -18.49
N VAL A 135 -1.73 -2.29 -18.38
CA VAL A 135 -2.11 -1.04 -19.02
C VAL A 135 -1.16 -0.81 -20.18
N ASP A 136 -1.70 -0.75 -21.40
CA ASP A 136 -0.90 -0.46 -22.60
C ASP A 136 -0.37 0.99 -22.54
N PRO A 137 0.96 1.20 -22.44
CA PRO A 137 1.53 2.53 -22.35
C PRO A 137 1.48 3.30 -23.68
N THR A 138 1.37 2.59 -24.81
CA THR A 138 1.40 3.16 -26.17
C THR A 138 0.03 3.59 -26.66
N ASN A 139 -1.00 2.94 -26.13
CA ASN A 139 -2.36 3.16 -26.57
C ASN A 139 -3.01 4.25 -25.70
N THR A 140 -2.72 5.50 -26.05
CA THR A 140 -3.41 6.66 -25.47
C THR A 140 -4.92 6.68 -25.81
N ALA A 141 -5.36 5.89 -26.79
CA ALA A 141 -6.78 5.69 -27.10
C ALA A 141 -7.45 4.65 -26.17
N THR A 142 -6.75 3.63 -25.65
CA THR A 142 -7.25 2.79 -24.53
C THR A 142 -7.15 3.48 -23.17
N ARG A 143 -6.52 4.65 -23.07
CA ARG A 143 -6.81 5.55 -21.94
C ARG A 143 -8.17 6.25 -22.08
N ARG A 144 -8.80 6.21 -23.27
CA ARG A 144 -10.15 6.74 -23.51
C ARG A 144 -11.22 5.66 -23.50
N LEU A 145 -10.88 4.40 -23.80
CA LEU A 145 -11.77 3.26 -23.64
C LEU A 145 -11.48 2.61 -22.30
N PRO A 146 -12.46 2.49 -21.40
CA PRO A 146 -12.20 1.91 -20.09
C PRO A 146 -11.62 0.50 -20.19
N THR A 147 -10.53 0.25 -19.46
CA THR A 147 -9.85 -1.05 -19.40
C THR A 147 -9.68 -1.51 -17.97
N GLY A 148 -9.74 -2.83 -17.78
CA GLY A 148 -9.62 -3.48 -16.48
C GLY A 148 -10.97 -3.62 -15.77
N SER A 149 -11.20 -4.80 -15.19
CA SER A 149 -12.32 -5.05 -14.28
C SER A 149 -11.83 -5.88 -13.10
N VAL A 150 -12.44 -5.64 -11.94
CA VAL A 150 -12.31 -6.49 -10.76
C VAL A 150 -13.69 -6.95 -10.36
N VAL A 151 -13.86 -8.26 -10.21
CA VAL A 151 -15.12 -8.84 -9.75
C VAL A 151 -14.81 -9.86 -8.66
N VAL A 152 -15.55 -9.83 -7.57
CA VAL A 152 -15.59 -10.93 -6.61
C VAL A 152 -16.96 -11.57 -6.68
N LEU A 153 -17.01 -12.81 -7.12
CA LEU A 153 -18.23 -13.62 -7.22
C LEU A 153 -18.38 -14.48 -5.97
N GLN A 154 -19.58 -14.46 -5.38
CA GLN A 154 -20.00 -15.40 -4.35
C GLN A 154 -20.70 -16.60 -5.01
N ASP A 155 -20.13 -17.79 -4.81
CA ASP A 155 -20.62 -19.06 -5.33
C ASP A 155 -20.78 -20.03 -4.15
N GLY A 156 -21.94 -19.95 -3.49
CA GLY A 156 -22.21 -20.62 -2.22
C GLY A 156 -21.24 -20.18 -1.12
N GLU A 157 -20.42 -21.11 -0.63
CA GLU A 157 -19.39 -20.80 0.38
C GLU A 157 -18.07 -20.29 -0.22
N LYS A 158 -17.92 -20.31 -1.55
CA LYS A 158 -16.68 -19.89 -2.20
C LYS A 158 -16.78 -18.44 -2.66
N ARG A 159 -15.67 -17.72 -2.50
CA ARG A 159 -15.49 -16.37 -3.03
C ARG A 159 -14.35 -16.41 -4.04
N ARG A 160 -14.62 -15.98 -5.27
CA ARG A 160 -13.65 -16.03 -6.37
C ARG A 160 -13.39 -14.63 -6.87
N LEU A 161 -12.12 -14.22 -6.81
CA LEU A 161 -11.66 -12.95 -7.34
C LEU A 161 -11.31 -13.11 -8.81
N TYR A 162 -11.82 -12.23 -9.66
CA TYR A 162 -11.47 -12.12 -11.07
C TYR A 162 -10.86 -10.76 -11.34
N VAL A 163 -9.76 -10.74 -12.08
CA VAL A 163 -9.15 -9.52 -12.61
C VAL A 163 -9.07 -9.70 -14.12
N GLU A 164 -9.79 -8.88 -14.88
CA GLU A 164 -9.93 -9.02 -16.34
C GLU A 164 -10.34 -10.44 -16.75
N ASP A 165 -11.42 -10.94 -16.13
CA ASP A 165 -11.98 -12.29 -16.34
C ASP A 165 -11.04 -13.46 -15.97
N ARG A 166 -9.87 -13.19 -15.40
CA ARG A 166 -8.92 -14.21 -14.93
C ARG A 166 -9.10 -14.45 -13.45
N GLU A 167 -9.37 -15.70 -13.07
CA GLU A 167 -9.52 -16.06 -11.66
C GLU A 167 -8.19 -15.97 -10.91
N HIS A 168 -8.21 -15.34 -9.74
CA HIS A 168 -7.10 -15.20 -8.81
C HIS A 168 -7.41 -15.98 -7.54
N THR A 169 -6.75 -17.13 -7.38
CA THR A 169 -6.87 -17.94 -6.18
C THR A 169 -5.86 -17.49 -5.13
N PRO A 170 -6.24 -17.38 -3.85
CA PRO A 170 -5.29 -17.15 -2.78
C PRO A 170 -4.19 -18.20 -2.81
N ARG A 171 -2.91 -17.79 -2.86
CA ARG A 171 -1.85 -18.73 -2.50
C ARG A 171 -2.09 -19.18 -1.06
N PRO A 172 -2.08 -20.50 -0.78
CA PRO A 172 -2.12 -20.96 0.60
C PRO A 172 -0.94 -20.28 1.31
N ALA A 173 -1.21 -19.65 2.45
CA ALA A 173 -0.15 -19.13 3.30
C ALA A 173 0.80 -20.30 3.52
N SER A 174 2.02 -20.22 2.99
CA SER A 174 3.03 -21.24 3.23
C SER A 174 3.13 -21.33 4.75
N VAL A 175 2.58 -22.41 5.32
CA VAL A 175 2.66 -22.66 6.75
C VAL A 175 4.16 -22.78 7.00
N VAL A 176 4.76 -21.72 7.52
CA VAL A 176 6.14 -21.75 7.98
C VAL A 176 6.10 -22.64 9.20
N ALA A 177 6.21 -23.95 8.96
CA ALA A 177 6.36 -24.96 9.99
C ALA A 177 7.64 -24.61 10.75
N GLY A 178 7.51 -24.09 11.97
CA GLY A 178 8.65 -24.02 12.90
C GLY A 178 8.97 -22.69 13.57
N LEU A 179 8.04 -21.74 13.69
CA LEU A 179 8.22 -20.67 14.69
C LEU A 179 7.36 -20.97 15.92
N SER A 180 7.95 -21.75 16.83
CA SER A 180 7.49 -21.92 18.20
C SER A 180 7.21 -20.55 18.81
N THR A 181 5.95 -20.33 19.20
CA THR A 181 5.50 -19.14 19.90
C THR A 181 6.36 -18.95 21.16
N PRO A 182 7.09 -17.82 21.34
CA PRO A 182 7.65 -17.52 22.63
C PRO A 182 6.49 -17.29 23.61
N GLN A 183 6.41 -18.14 24.63
CA GLN A 183 5.56 -17.94 25.80
C GLN A 183 5.96 -16.61 26.47
N TYR A 184 5.22 -15.55 26.20
CA TYR A 184 5.29 -14.33 26.99
C TYR A 184 4.61 -14.61 28.33
N ALA A 185 5.43 -14.88 29.35
CA ALA A 185 5.01 -14.83 30.74
C ALA A 185 4.52 -13.41 31.06
N GLN A 186 3.30 -13.31 31.57
CA GLN A 186 2.75 -12.07 32.10
C GLN A 186 3.60 -11.60 33.28
N VAL A 187 4.30 -10.48 33.12
CA VAL A 187 4.85 -9.71 34.23
C VAL A 187 3.94 -8.50 34.44
N ALA A 188 3.06 -8.61 35.43
CA ALA A 188 2.34 -7.48 35.97
C ALA A 188 3.33 -6.57 36.70
N GLY A 189 3.51 -5.36 36.20
CA GLY A 189 4.36 -4.34 36.80
C GLY A 189 3.73 -2.97 36.65
N SER A 190 3.14 -2.48 37.73
CA SER A 190 2.63 -1.13 37.90
C SER A 190 3.76 -0.10 37.82
N VAL A 191 3.54 1.04 37.13
CA VAL A 191 4.44 2.20 37.18
C VAL A 191 3.62 3.49 37.39
N PRO A 192 4.03 4.39 38.30
CA PRO A 192 3.27 5.59 38.66
C PRO A 192 3.61 6.82 37.79
N SER A 193 2.70 7.80 37.85
CA SER A 193 2.71 9.11 37.21
C SER A 193 3.64 10.13 37.86
N SER A 194 4.39 10.89 37.04
CA SER A 194 4.82 12.30 37.23
C SER A 194 5.64 12.71 35.97
N SER A 195 5.87 13.95 35.53
CA SER A 195 5.35 15.30 35.76
C SER A 195 5.95 16.21 34.65
N ARG A 196 5.21 17.27 34.27
CA ARG A 196 5.58 18.54 33.60
C ARG A 196 7.04 18.83 33.17
N ALA A 197 7.18 19.36 31.94
CA ALA A 197 7.98 20.57 31.57
C ALA A 197 7.69 20.95 30.08
N THR A 198 6.95 22.02 29.81
CA THR A 198 7.38 23.29 29.17
C THR A 198 8.23 23.17 27.89
N SER A 199 7.74 23.74 26.80
CA SER A 199 8.58 24.15 25.66
C SER A 199 8.05 25.45 25.08
N ASP A 200 8.83 26.50 25.30
CA ASP A 200 8.80 27.76 24.57
C ASP A 200 9.13 27.51 23.09
N ILE A 201 8.33 28.08 22.19
CA ILE A 201 8.59 28.12 20.76
C ILE A 201 9.06 29.54 20.44
N SER A 202 10.34 29.68 20.13
CA SER A 202 10.90 30.88 19.51
C SER A 202 11.17 30.60 18.03
N GLU A 203 10.50 31.38 17.18
CA GLU A 203 10.71 31.49 15.74
C GLU A 203 12.03 32.22 15.45
N HIS A 204 12.79 31.78 14.44
CA HIS A 204 13.65 32.66 13.63
C HIS A 204 14.12 31.98 12.32
N PRO A 205 14.56 32.76 11.32
CA PRO A 205 14.18 32.58 9.92
C PRO A 205 15.21 31.87 9.04
N TYR A 206 14.74 31.47 7.85
CA TYR A 206 15.52 30.91 6.75
C TYR A 206 16.50 31.92 6.15
N THR A 207 17.77 31.50 5.98
CA THR A 207 18.70 32.15 5.04
C THR A 207 19.51 31.12 4.23
N GLN A 208 19.40 31.28 2.92
CA GLN A 208 20.28 30.95 1.78
C GLN A 208 21.25 29.75 1.78
N ALA A 209 21.21 29.09 0.62
CA ALA A 209 22.03 27.97 0.19
C ALA A 209 23.53 28.28 0.14
N SER A 210 24.33 27.35 0.66
CA SER A 210 25.74 27.20 0.28
C SER A 210 25.98 25.76 -0.21
N ARG A 211 26.71 25.64 -1.32
CA ARG A 211 27.38 24.39 -1.73
C ARG A 211 28.45 24.09 -0.67
N ALA A 212 28.05 23.42 0.40
CA ALA A 212 28.98 22.90 1.38
C ALA A 212 29.54 21.57 0.86
N SER A 213 30.86 21.53 0.70
CA SER A 213 31.65 20.33 0.52
C SER A 213 31.20 19.22 1.48
N ALA A 214 30.91 18.05 0.92
CA ALA A 214 30.52 16.84 1.64
C ALA A 214 31.70 16.20 2.38
N THR A 215 32.29 16.95 3.30
CA THR A 215 32.99 16.42 4.48
C THR A 215 32.22 16.89 5.70
N ALA A 216 30.93 16.55 5.74
CA ALA A 216 30.19 16.55 6.99
C ALA A 216 30.76 15.39 7.81
N THR A 217 31.50 15.69 8.86
CA THR A 217 31.60 14.84 10.04
C THR A 217 30.19 14.65 10.58
N ALA A 218 29.45 13.73 9.96
CA ALA A 218 28.21 13.22 10.50
C ALA A 218 28.55 12.68 11.89
N ASP A 219 27.78 13.10 12.88
CA ASP A 219 27.69 12.36 14.14
C ASP A 219 27.56 10.87 13.77
N PRO A 220 28.58 10.03 14.07
CA PRO A 220 28.70 8.69 13.49
C PRO A 220 27.53 7.76 13.84
N GLU A 221 26.65 8.21 14.73
CA GLU A 221 25.49 7.46 15.16
C GLU A 221 24.23 7.68 14.33
N THR A 222 24.08 8.81 13.62
CA THR A 222 22.83 9.13 12.91
C THR A 222 22.91 8.89 11.40
N ARG A 223 22.12 7.94 10.87
CA ARG A 223 22.07 7.65 9.42
C ARG A 223 20.66 7.35 8.93
N TRP A 224 20.40 7.62 7.67
CA TRP A 224 19.17 7.17 7.00
C TRP A 224 19.34 5.78 6.39
N LEU A 225 18.35 4.93 6.60
CA LEU A 225 18.24 3.60 6.01
C LEU A 225 16.95 3.52 5.20
N TYR A 226 17.01 2.92 4.02
CA TYR A 226 15.82 2.49 3.29
C TYR A 226 15.71 0.98 3.38
N HIS A 227 14.56 0.52 3.85
CA HIS A 227 14.22 -0.90 3.89
C HIS A 227 12.71 -1.06 3.77
N GLY A 228 12.28 -1.93 2.85
CA GLY A 228 10.86 -2.23 2.66
C GLY A 228 10.03 -0.95 2.53
N GLY A 229 10.24 -0.19 1.46
CA GLY A 229 9.38 0.97 1.12
C GLY A 229 9.48 2.19 2.05
N THR A 230 10.15 2.10 3.19
CA THR A 230 10.20 3.16 4.20
C THR A 230 11.63 3.64 4.44
N TYR A 231 11.77 4.95 4.65
CA TYR A 231 13.02 5.57 5.07
C TYR A 231 12.99 5.79 6.57
N ALA A 232 14.00 5.27 7.28
CA ALA A 232 14.15 5.41 8.72
C ALA A 232 15.45 6.15 9.04
N ARG A 233 15.38 7.20 9.86
CA ARG A 233 16.54 7.81 10.51
C ARG A 233 16.82 6.99 11.75
N VAL A 234 17.99 6.38 11.81
CA VAL A 234 18.44 5.61 12.98
C VAL A 234 19.54 6.38 13.68
N GLN A 235 19.49 6.38 15.02
CA GLN A 235 20.55 6.85 15.91
C GLN A 235 21.02 5.66 16.73
N GLY A 236 22.23 5.16 16.44
CA GLY A 236 22.72 3.88 16.97
C GLY A 236 21.85 2.71 16.49
N GLN A 237 21.12 2.07 17.41
CA GLN A 237 20.17 0.99 17.11
C GLN A 237 18.70 1.44 17.13
N THR A 238 18.43 2.70 17.48
CA THR A 238 17.07 3.21 17.67
C THR A 238 16.59 3.93 16.42
N VAL A 239 15.35 3.65 15.99
CA VAL A 239 14.68 4.43 14.94
C VAL A 239 14.11 5.70 15.57
N VAL A 240 14.61 6.87 15.15
CA VAL A 240 14.19 8.17 15.67
C VAL A 240 13.24 8.92 14.73
N GLU A 241 13.18 8.55 13.45
CA GLU A 241 12.28 9.15 12.47
C GLU A 241 11.93 8.12 11.39
N GLN A 242 10.68 8.11 10.91
CA GLN A 242 10.27 7.32 9.73
C GLN A 242 9.46 8.17 8.76
N ARG A 243 9.67 7.95 7.46
CA ARG A 243 8.90 8.61 6.40
C ARG A 243 8.79 7.77 5.13
N PRO A 244 7.72 7.97 4.33
CA PRO A 244 7.51 7.24 3.08
C PRO A 244 8.35 7.79 1.91
N MET A 245 8.93 8.99 2.03
CA MET A 245 9.72 9.64 0.97
C MET A 245 11.21 9.76 1.36
N PRO A 246 12.13 9.72 0.38
CA PRO A 246 13.56 9.84 0.66
C PRO A 246 13.90 11.17 1.32
N PRO A 247 14.91 11.20 2.21
CA PRO A 247 15.41 12.43 2.77
C PRO A 247 15.97 13.35 1.66
N LYS A 248 15.41 14.55 1.51
CA LYS A 248 15.91 15.52 0.53
C LYS A 248 17.30 16.02 0.94
N ASN A 249 18.26 15.97 0.01
CA ASN A 249 19.66 16.37 0.20
C ASN A 249 20.39 15.60 1.31
N GLN A 250 19.97 14.38 1.65
CA GLN A 250 20.70 13.53 2.58
C GLN A 250 20.94 12.15 1.97
N ALA A 251 22.11 11.60 2.24
CA ALA A 251 22.43 10.24 1.84
C ALA A 251 21.66 9.24 2.71
N PHE A 252 21.15 8.19 2.09
CA PHE A 252 20.55 7.05 2.76
C PHE A 252 21.14 5.76 2.19
N PHE A 253 21.28 4.75 3.05
CA PHE A 253 21.71 3.42 2.62
C PHE A 253 20.50 2.60 2.20
N HIS A 254 20.45 2.17 0.95
CA HIS A 254 19.41 1.30 0.42
C HIS A 254 19.78 -0.15 0.70
N ARG A 255 19.10 -0.80 1.64
CA ARG A 255 19.51 -2.11 2.16
C ARG A 255 19.45 -3.21 1.10
N GLU A 256 18.41 -3.19 0.28
CA GLU A 256 18.17 -4.18 -0.79
C GLU A 256 19.18 -4.02 -1.93
N ALA A 257 19.43 -2.77 -2.38
CA ALA A 257 20.39 -2.47 -3.43
C ALA A 257 21.86 -2.45 -2.95
N ARG A 258 22.08 -2.49 -1.63
CA ARG A 258 23.39 -2.46 -0.96
C ARG A 258 24.27 -1.29 -1.40
N LEU A 259 23.68 -0.12 -1.56
CA LEU A 259 24.36 1.09 -2.02
C LEU A 259 23.84 2.33 -1.30
N TYR A 260 24.63 3.40 -1.32
CA TYR A 260 24.19 4.71 -0.83
C TYR A 260 23.53 5.48 -1.97
N MET A 261 22.41 6.13 -1.64
CA MET A 261 21.66 6.97 -2.56
C MET A 261 21.39 8.32 -1.93
N MET A 262 21.08 9.32 -2.75
CA MET A 262 20.63 10.63 -2.33
C MET A 262 19.58 11.14 -3.31
N TRP A 263 18.61 11.91 -2.84
CA TRP A 263 17.64 12.61 -3.67
C TRP A 263 17.73 14.11 -3.40
N ASP A 264 17.98 14.93 -4.42
CA ASP A 264 18.14 16.38 -4.25
C ASP A 264 16.81 17.16 -4.38
N GLY A 265 15.70 16.45 -4.57
CA GLY A 265 14.39 17.01 -4.89
C GLY A 265 14.02 16.90 -6.38
N THR A 266 15.02 16.75 -7.25
CA THR A 266 14.85 16.70 -8.71
C THR A 266 15.46 15.43 -9.30
N LYS A 267 16.68 15.07 -8.88
CA LYS A 267 17.44 13.93 -9.39
C LYS A 267 17.78 12.96 -8.27
N LYS A 268 17.93 11.70 -8.65
CA LYS A 268 18.46 10.64 -7.78
C LYS A 268 19.94 10.48 -8.07
N TRP A 269 20.71 10.24 -7.02
CA TRP A 269 22.15 10.06 -7.05
C TRP A 269 22.49 8.74 -6.38
N VAL A 270 23.49 8.05 -6.90
CA VAL A 270 24.05 6.82 -6.34
C VAL A 270 25.53 7.04 -6.07
N TYR A 271 26.02 6.57 -4.93
CA TYR A 271 27.44 6.60 -4.59
C TYR A 271 28.11 5.31 -5.06
N LYS A 272 29.04 5.43 -6.01
CA LYS A 272 29.79 4.31 -6.58
C LYS A 272 31.23 4.74 -6.83
N ASP A 273 32.20 3.86 -6.54
CA ASP A 273 33.62 4.08 -6.80
C ASP A 273 34.15 5.42 -6.22
N GLY A 274 33.68 5.77 -5.02
CA GLY A 274 34.08 6.99 -4.32
C GLY A 274 33.45 8.28 -4.86
N LYS A 275 32.48 8.19 -5.77
CA LYS A 275 31.86 9.35 -6.43
C LYS A 275 30.34 9.23 -6.45
N TRP A 276 29.67 10.38 -6.40
CA TRP A 276 28.24 10.47 -6.66
C TRP A 276 27.97 10.58 -8.16
N ALA A 277 27.08 9.74 -8.69
CA ALA A 277 26.62 9.79 -10.06
C ALA A 277 25.09 9.90 -10.09
N THR A 278 24.54 10.68 -11.04
CA THR A 278 23.10 10.74 -11.27
C THR A 278 22.62 9.48 -11.97
N ILE A 279 21.44 9.01 -11.59
CA ILE A 279 20.69 7.95 -12.29
C ILE A 279 19.44 8.53 -12.94
#